data_AF-A0AAV6SYZ4-F1
#
_entry.id   AF-A0AAV6SYZ4-F1
#
_cell.length_a   1.000
_cell.length_b   1.000
_cell.length_c   1.000
_cell.angle_alpha   90.00
_cell.angle_beta   90.00
_cell.angle_gamma   90.00
#
_symmetry.space_group_name_H-M   'P 1'
#
loop_
_entity.id
_entity.type
_entity.pdbx_description
1 polymer ?
#
loop_
_entity_poly.entity_id
_entity_poly.type
_entity_poly.pdbx_seq_one_letter_code
_entity_poly.pdbx_strand_id
1 'polypeptide(L)'
;MSECIQESQKVLLVLSPEFVRSRWCLLEANMSLFRDCLERKPIVPVLLQPGVSVPLHLCHLTYLEANDPDLMNKLLKVLCTPNKQLQGSTVVPFQPPSIYNGKALQPLTAVNDEELNAWDSGWFSDMEVPEQLRLVIEDQERYKKAVQMINNVSQNWLRPLWLRVLLGIAGVIAFLVLVASCIFTTAVINSEFLFKPKKGPTELWCLSLIVLFIVPFGLLIHLSLWKNVDSKYIVREMQKAVGQANTALSKEKVLIGCQSNSKLYLVYVSLEGCKQEVAKTFSDEDGNADDMFQRALIFFSSGYACSLAKRHFPFPQPSSTGHLEGGVCFCQYVSQQLSRGEWT
;
A
#
# COMPACT_ATOMS: atom_id res chain seq x y z
N MET A 1 -31.67 7.29 -10.94
CA MET A 1 -31.36 8.33 -9.92
C MET A 1 -30.14 9.16 -10.30
N SER A 2 -28.99 8.55 -10.61
CA SER A 2 -27.77 9.28 -11.04
C SER A 2 -28.01 10.23 -12.23
N GLU A 3 -28.70 9.78 -13.29
CA GLU A 3 -29.02 10.62 -14.45
C GLU A 3 -29.89 11.83 -14.07
N CYS A 4 -30.90 11.63 -13.21
CA CYS A 4 -31.75 12.73 -12.73
C CYS A 4 -30.95 13.78 -11.96
N ILE A 5 -29.93 13.36 -11.21
CA ILE A 5 -29.06 14.26 -10.47
C ILE A 5 -28.12 15.01 -11.43
N GLN A 6 -27.64 14.32 -12.47
CA GLN A 6 -26.82 14.91 -13.54
C GLN A 6 -27.58 15.95 -14.39
N GLU A 7 -28.87 15.78 -14.61
CA GLU A 7 -29.69 16.76 -15.35
C GLU A 7 -30.26 17.88 -14.47
N SER A 8 -30.23 17.70 -13.13
CA SER A 8 -30.75 18.68 -12.19
C SER A 8 -29.78 19.84 -11.91
N GLN A 9 -30.33 21.04 -11.73
CA GLN A 9 -29.53 22.23 -11.37
C GLN A 9 -29.13 22.28 -9.90
N LYS A 10 -29.91 21.65 -9.01
CA LYS A 10 -29.71 21.60 -7.55
C LYS A 10 -30.26 20.27 -7.02
N VAL A 11 -29.73 19.82 -5.89
CA VAL A 11 -30.15 18.56 -5.25
C VAL A 11 -30.80 18.87 -3.92
N LEU A 12 -32.02 18.38 -3.70
CA LEU A 12 -32.71 18.45 -2.41
C LEU A 12 -32.44 17.17 -1.62
N LEU A 13 -31.69 17.26 -0.52
CA LEU A 13 -31.35 16.12 0.32
C LEU A 13 -32.26 16.08 1.54
N VAL A 14 -33.28 15.22 1.53
CA VAL A 14 -34.25 15.10 2.63
C VAL A 14 -33.75 14.08 3.65
N LEU A 15 -33.43 14.54 4.86
CA LEU A 15 -32.94 13.72 5.97
C LEU A 15 -34.08 13.38 6.92
N SER A 16 -34.55 12.14 6.84
CA SER A 16 -35.49 11.53 7.81
C SER A 16 -34.79 10.48 8.68
N PRO A 17 -35.39 10.06 9.81
CA PRO A 17 -34.87 8.95 10.61
C PRO A 17 -34.70 7.66 9.79
N GLU A 18 -35.64 7.36 8.90
CA GLU A 18 -35.63 6.19 8.03
C GLU A 18 -34.50 6.28 7.00
N PHE A 19 -34.31 7.47 6.43
CA PHE A 19 -33.23 7.74 5.49
C PHE A 19 -31.86 7.47 6.12
N VAL A 20 -31.63 7.98 7.32
CA VAL A 20 -30.34 7.83 8.03
C VAL A 20 -30.11 6.40 8.53
N ARG A 21 -31.17 5.65 8.84
CA ARG A 21 -31.06 4.23 9.23
C ARG A 21 -30.84 3.31 8.03
N SER A 22 -31.25 3.73 6.83
CA SER A 22 -31.06 2.96 5.61
C SER A 22 -29.63 3.09 5.09
N ARG A 23 -28.85 2.00 5.22
CA ARG A 23 -27.52 1.91 4.62
C ARG A 23 -27.53 2.13 3.11
N TRP A 24 -28.62 1.73 2.45
CA TRP A 24 -28.81 1.95 1.00
C TRP A 24 -28.98 3.43 0.68
N CYS A 25 -29.84 4.15 1.42
CA CYS A 25 -30.06 5.57 1.21
C CYS A 25 -28.79 6.39 1.50
N LEU A 26 -28.02 6.03 2.53
CA LEU A 26 -26.73 6.66 2.80
C LEU A 26 -25.68 6.36 1.73
N LEU A 27 -25.64 5.13 1.20
CA LEU A 27 -24.73 4.77 0.12
C LEU A 27 -25.08 5.55 -1.16
N GLU A 28 -26.35 5.58 -1.53
CA GLU A 28 -26.84 6.29 -2.71
C GLU A 28 -26.60 7.79 -2.59
N ALA A 29 -26.94 8.39 -1.43
CA ALA A 29 -26.64 9.78 -1.15
C ALA A 29 -25.15 10.07 -1.20
N ASN A 30 -24.30 9.23 -0.60
CA ASN A 30 -22.85 9.42 -0.67
C ASN A 30 -22.35 9.30 -2.11
N MET A 31 -22.80 8.30 -2.87
CA MET A 31 -22.38 8.12 -4.25
C MET A 31 -22.80 9.29 -5.14
N SER A 32 -23.98 9.85 -4.93
CA SER A 32 -24.45 11.05 -5.62
C SER A 32 -23.73 12.32 -5.18
N LEU A 33 -23.55 12.51 -3.87
CA LEU A 33 -22.82 13.66 -3.32
C LEU A 33 -21.35 13.64 -3.77
N PHE A 34 -20.68 12.49 -3.74
CA PHE A 34 -19.27 12.36 -4.10
C PHE A 34 -19.03 12.32 -5.62
N ARG A 35 -19.90 11.70 -6.44
CA ARG A 35 -19.76 11.69 -7.91
C ARG A 35 -20.08 13.05 -8.53
N ASP A 36 -21.14 13.73 -8.08
CA ASP A 36 -21.56 15.02 -8.65
C ASP A 36 -20.83 16.23 -8.02
N CYS A 37 -20.02 16.03 -6.97
CA CYS A 37 -19.08 17.04 -6.48
C CYS A 37 -17.96 17.37 -7.47
N LEU A 38 -17.69 16.51 -8.46
CA LEU A 38 -16.79 16.85 -9.57
C LEU A 38 -17.40 17.93 -10.49
N GLU A 39 -18.73 18.08 -10.48
CA GLU A 39 -19.48 19.14 -11.17
C GLU A 39 -20.33 20.00 -10.20
N ARG A 40 -19.72 20.55 -9.13
CA ARG A 40 -20.19 21.75 -8.34
C ARG A 40 -21.71 22.05 -8.29
N LYS A 41 -22.58 21.09 -8.00
CA LYS A 41 -24.02 21.34 -7.83
C LYS A 41 -24.37 21.71 -6.39
N PRO A 42 -25.20 22.74 -6.16
CA PRO A 42 -25.66 23.08 -4.81
C PRO A 42 -26.56 21.97 -4.24
N ILE A 43 -26.26 21.56 -3.01
CA ILE A 43 -27.05 20.59 -2.24
C ILE A 43 -27.81 21.34 -1.15
N VAL A 44 -29.12 21.19 -1.11
CA VAL A 44 -30.01 21.82 -0.13
C VAL A 44 -30.50 20.74 0.82
N PRO A 45 -29.92 20.61 2.01
CA PRO A 45 -30.34 19.58 2.95
C PRO A 45 -31.55 20.06 3.78
N VAL A 46 -32.55 19.20 3.91
CA VAL A 46 -33.78 19.45 4.68
C VAL A 46 -33.90 18.39 5.77
N LEU A 47 -33.94 18.81 7.02
CA LEU A 47 -34.14 17.94 8.17
C LEU A 47 -35.64 17.78 8.43
N LEU A 48 -36.17 16.57 8.23
CA LEU A 48 -37.61 16.33 8.33
C LEU A 48 -38.12 16.38 9.78
N GLN A 49 -37.28 15.99 10.75
CA GLN A 49 -37.64 15.94 12.16
C GLN A 49 -36.45 16.36 13.04
N PRO A 50 -36.70 17.05 14.17
CA PRO A 50 -35.66 17.36 15.14
C PRO A 50 -35.16 16.07 15.80
N GLY A 51 -33.85 15.96 16.02
CA GLY A 51 -33.23 14.81 16.70
C GLY A 51 -32.80 13.65 15.79
N VAL A 52 -32.82 13.81 14.48
CA VAL A 52 -32.22 12.83 13.55
C VAL A 52 -30.70 12.79 13.76
N SER A 53 -30.15 11.59 13.99
CA SER A 53 -28.71 11.37 14.23
C SER A 53 -27.91 11.46 12.94
N VAL A 54 -27.66 12.67 12.45
CA VAL A 54 -27.03 12.88 11.14
C VAL A 54 -25.58 12.34 11.11
N PRO A 55 -25.20 11.55 10.09
CA PRO A 55 -23.84 11.04 9.95
C PRO A 55 -22.77 12.15 9.85
N LEU A 56 -21.56 11.86 10.35
CA LEU A 56 -20.43 12.81 10.37
C LEU A 56 -20.07 13.40 9.00
N HIS A 57 -20.29 12.67 7.91
CA HIS A 57 -20.00 13.17 6.56
C HIS A 57 -21.05 14.15 6.04
N LEU A 58 -22.20 14.30 6.71
CA LEU A 58 -23.23 15.28 6.36
C LEU A 58 -23.29 16.41 7.39
N CYS A 59 -22.84 16.20 8.63
CA CYS A 59 -23.02 17.13 9.76
C CYS A 59 -22.55 18.58 9.52
N HIS A 60 -21.68 18.82 8.55
CA HIS A 60 -21.14 20.14 8.21
C HIS A 60 -22.06 20.99 7.33
N LEU A 61 -23.16 20.42 6.82
CA LEU A 61 -24.09 21.14 5.97
C LEU A 61 -25.05 22.00 6.80
N THR A 62 -25.49 23.13 6.22
CA THR A 62 -26.52 23.99 6.82
C THR A 62 -27.91 23.46 6.47
N TYR A 63 -28.66 22.98 7.47
CA TYR A 63 -29.98 22.38 7.29
C TYR A 63 -31.12 23.38 7.30
N LEU A 64 -32.13 23.13 6.47
CA LEU A 64 -33.46 23.70 6.64
C LEU A 64 -34.31 22.72 7.47
N GLU A 65 -34.92 23.18 8.55
CA GLU A 65 -35.78 22.35 9.37
C GLU A 65 -37.20 22.33 8.81
N ALA A 66 -37.82 21.16 8.68
CA ALA A 66 -39.18 21.04 8.17
C ALA A 66 -40.23 21.66 9.11
N ASN A 67 -39.90 21.80 10.40
CA ASN A 67 -40.75 22.43 11.41
C ASN A 67 -40.74 23.97 11.34
N ASP A 68 -39.87 24.56 10.51
CA ASP A 68 -39.78 25.99 10.33
C ASP A 68 -40.99 26.51 9.53
N PRO A 69 -41.83 27.41 10.07
CA PRO A 69 -42.96 27.98 9.35
C PRO A 69 -42.54 28.72 8.07
N ASP A 70 -41.29 29.17 7.98
CA ASP A 70 -40.71 29.83 6.80
C ASP A 70 -39.97 28.87 5.86
N LEU A 71 -40.02 27.55 6.08
CA LEU A 71 -39.33 26.55 5.26
C LEU A 71 -39.55 26.79 3.77
N MET A 72 -40.82 26.93 3.35
CA MET A 72 -41.16 27.08 1.93
C MET A 72 -40.59 28.36 1.34
N ASN A 73 -40.60 29.46 2.10
CA ASN A 73 -40.03 30.73 1.68
C ASN A 73 -38.50 30.63 1.56
N LYS A 74 -37.84 29.98 2.52
CA LYS A 74 -36.38 29.72 2.51
C LYS A 74 -35.98 28.80 1.38
N LEU A 75 -36.75 27.72 1.15
CA LEU A 75 -36.51 26.74 0.11
C LEU A 75 -36.68 27.37 -1.27
N LEU A 76 -37.77 28.09 -1.53
CA LEU A 76 -37.99 28.80 -2.78
C LEU A 76 -36.89 29.83 -3.04
N LYS A 77 -36.47 30.58 -2.01
CA LYS A 77 -35.37 31.52 -2.13
C LYS A 77 -34.08 30.82 -2.56
N VAL A 78 -33.72 29.69 -1.96
CA VAL A 78 -32.52 28.93 -2.33
C VAL A 78 -32.65 28.31 -3.73
N LEU A 79 -33.80 27.71 -4.06
CA LEU A 79 -34.02 27.07 -5.36
C LEU A 79 -34.01 28.08 -6.51
N CYS A 80 -34.57 29.27 -6.31
CA CYS A 80 -34.60 30.35 -7.30
C CYS A 80 -33.30 31.17 -7.34
N THR A 81 -32.39 31.02 -6.36
CA THR A 81 -31.10 31.72 -6.39
C THR A 81 -30.18 31.09 -7.45
N PRO A 82 -29.56 31.88 -8.34
CA PRO A 82 -28.59 31.36 -9.31
C PRO A 82 -27.42 30.65 -8.65
N ASN A 83 -26.97 29.53 -9.22
CA ASN A 83 -25.92 28.69 -8.63
C ASN A 83 -24.61 29.45 -8.36
N LYS A 84 -24.28 30.48 -9.16
CA LYS A 84 -23.10 31.34 -8.97
C LYS A 84 -23.10 32.07 -7.62
N GLN A 85 -24.27 32.39 -7.07
CA GLN A 85 -24.42 33.09 -5.78
C GLN A 85 -24.47 32.13 -4.59
N LEU A 86 -24.71 30.83 -4.84
CA LEU A 86 -24.77 29.79 -3.81
C LEU A 86 -23.42 29.12 -3.53
N GLN A 87 -22.38 29.46 -4.31
CA GLN A 87 -21.03 28.89 -4.20
C GLN A 87 -20.37 29.10 -2.83
N GLY A 88 -20.90 29.98 -1.97
CA GLY A 88 -20.43 30.22 -0.60
C GLY A 88 -21.33 29.68 0.52
N SER A 89 -22.51 29.11 0.24
CA SER A 89 -23.51 28.79 1.28
C SER A 89 -23.82 27.29 1.47
N THR A 90 -23.49 26.44 0.50
CA THR A 90 -23.59 24.97 0.61
C THR A 90 -22.22 24.36 0.41
N VAL A 91 -21.30 24.84 1.24
CA VAL A 91 -19.91 24.45 1.22
C VAL A 91 -19.85 23.14 2.02
N VAL A 92 -20.04 22.00 1.34
CA VAL A 92 -18.98 20.99 1.49
C VAL A 92 -17.76 21.80 1.09
N PRO A 93 -16.79 22.05 1.99
CA PRO A 93 -15.60 22.74 1.55
C PRO A 93 -15.18 22.02 0.30
N PHE A 94 -14.93 22.76 -0.79
CA PHE A 94 -13.90 22.32 -1.69
C PHE A 94 -12.68 22.25 -0.79
N GLN A 95 -12.56 21.11 -0.15
CA GLN A 95 -11.47 20.76 0.70
C GLN A 95 -10.38 20.67 -0.33
N PRO A 96 -9.41 21.62 -0.32
CA PRO A 96 -8.38 21.64 -1.35
C PRO A 96 -7.82 20.22 -1.50
N PRO A 97 -7.32 19.82 -2.69
CA PRO A 97 -6.74 18.48 -2.89
C PRO A 97 -5.74 18.06 -1.80
N SER A 98 -5.17 19.04 -1.08
CA SER A 98 -4.40 18.87 0.14
C SER A 98 -5.10 18.12 1.29
N ILE A 99 -6.43 18.17 1.44
CA ILE A 99 -7.17 17.48 2.50
C ILE A 99 -7.41 16.00 2.18
N TYR A 100 -7.54 15.66 0.90
CA TYR A 100 -7.59 14.26 0.46
C TYR A 100 -6.19 13.65 0.35
N ASN A 101 -5.14 14.47 0.34
CA ASN A 101 -3.75 14.04 0.26
C ASN A 101 -3.42 13.15 1.46
N GLY A 102 -3.06 11.89 1.21
CA GLY A 102 -2.83 10.90 2.26
C GLY A 102 -4.04 10.09 2.68
N LYS A 103 -5.21 10.25 2.03
CA LYS A 103 -6.39 9.43 2.30
C LYS A 103 -6.21 8.03 1.71
N ALA A 104 -6.25 7.02 2.58
CA ALA A 104 -6.28 5.63 2.16
C ALA A 104 -7.57 5.32 1.39
N LEU A 105 -7.41 4.73 0.21
CA LEU A 105 -8.45 4.16 -0.63
C LEU A 105 -8.60 2.67 -0.30
N GLN A 106 -9.51 1.98 -0.99
CA GLN A 106 -9.70 0.55 -0.80
C GLN A 106 -8.40 -0.22 -1.09
N PRO A 107 -7.91 -1.05 -0.14
CA PRO A 107 -6.74 -1.88 -0.40
C PRO A 107 -7.08 -2.97 -1.41
N LEU A 108 -6.10 -3.33 -2.23
CA LEU A 108 -6.18 -4.50 -3.10
C LEU A 108 -5.64 -5.71 -2.35
N THR A 109 -6.41 -6.79 -2.38
CA THR A 109 -5.99 -8.10 -1.88
C THR A 109 -5.73 -9.01 -3.07
N ALA A 110 -4.72 -9.86 -2.96
CA ALA A 110 -4.40 -10.83 -3.99
C ALA A 110 -5.58 -11.80 -4.20
N VAL A 111 -5.85 -12.14 -5.45
CA VAL A 111 -6.90 -13.09 -5.85
C VAL A 111 -6.60 -14.49 -5.30
N ASN A 112 -5.31 -14.83 -5.16
CA ASN A 112 -4.82 -16.11 -4.66
C ASN A 112 -4.39 -16.05 -3.19
N ASP A 113 -4.88 -15.10 -2.38
CA ASP A 113 -4.46 -14.93 -0.97
C ASP A 113 -4.59 -16.23 -0.14
N GLU A 114 -5.62 -17.05 -0.39
CA GLU A 114 -5.86 -18.30 0.34
C GLU A 114 -4.82 -19.40 0.06
N GLU A 115 -4.25 -19.45 -1.15
CA GLU A 115 -3.26 -20.45 -1.56
C GLU A 115 -1.83 -19.88 -1.58
N LEU A 116 -1.65 -18.63 -1.14
CA LEU A 116 -0.39 -17.92 -1.30
C LEU A 116 0.68 -18.42 -0.32
N ASN A 117 1.77 -18.94 -0.87
CA ASN A 117 2.95 -19.27 -0.08
C ASN A 117 3.74 -18.02 0.32
N ALA A 118 4.46 -18.07 1.44
CA ALA A 118 5.26 -16.94 1.95
C ALA A 118 6.41 -16.48 1.02
N TRP A 119 6.79 -17.32 0.05
CA TRP A 119 7.83 -17.09 -0.97
C TRP A 119 7.26 -16.78 -2.35
N ASP A 120 5.94 -16.66 -2.47
CA ASP A 120 5.29 -16.28 -3.71
C ASP A 120 4.67 -14.88 -3.57
N SER A 121 4.53 -14.19 -4.69
CA SER A 121 3.84 -12.90 -4.76
C SER A 121 2.40 -13.10 -5.17
N GLY A 122 1.50 -12.37 -4.53
CA GLY A 122 0.08 -12.38 -4.85
C GLY A 122 -0.21 -11.90 -6.26
N TRP A 123 -1.25 -12.47 -6.85
CA TRP A 123 -1.79 -12.06 -8.13
C TRP A 123 -2.92 -11.05 -7.92
N PHE A 124 -2.85 -9.89 -8.55
CA PHE A 124 -3.87 -8.84 -8.45
C PHE A 124 -4.69 -8.76 -9.74
N SER A 125 -5.98 -8.47 -9.61
CA SER A 125 -6.88 -8.38 -10.76
C SER A 125 -6.53 -7.18 -11.66
N ASP A 126 -6.29 -7.45 -12.95
CA ASP A 126 -6.04 -6.45 -13.99
C ASP A 126 -7.24 -6.26 -14.95
N MET A 127 -8.35 -6.97 -14.70
CA MET A 127 -9.53 -7.01 -15.57
C MET A 127 -10.30 -5.68 -15.57
N GLU A 128 -10.58 -5.11 -14.40
CA GLU A 128 -11.31 -3.84 -14.26
C GLU A 128 -10.82 -3.04 -13.06
N VAL A 129 -10.80 -1.71 -13.19
CA VAL A 129 -10.55 -0.80 -12.07
C VAL A 129 -11.70 -0.94 -11.06
N PRO A 130 -11.43 -1.23 -9.77
CA PRO A 130 -12.45 -1.26 -8.73
C PRO A 130 -13.29 0.02 -8.72
N GLU A 131 -14.59 -0.10 -8.47
CA GLU A 131 -15.54 1.02 -8.58
C GLU A 131 -15.15 2.27 -7.77
N GLN A 132 -14.52 2.07 -6.60
CA GLN A 132 -14.04 3.16 -5.75
C GLN A 132 -12.82 3.89 -6.32
N LEU A 133 -12.01 3.18 -7.12
CA LEU A 133 -10.81 3.72 -7.78
C LEU A 133 -11.15 4.36 -9.13
N ARG A 134 -12.25 3.96 -9.79
CA ARG A 134 -12.77 4.64 -11.00
C ARG A 134 -13.09 6.12 -10.79
N LEU A 135 -13.29 6.55 -9.54
CA LEU A 135 -13.53 7.96 -9.18
C LEU A 135 -12.27 8.83 -9.28
N VAL A 136 -11.09 8.20 -9.31
CA VAL A 136 -9.79 8.88 -9.26
C VAL A 136 -8.95 8.55 -10.49
N ILE A 137 -9.00 7.31 -10.94
CA ILE A 137 -8.28 6.83 -12.12
C ILE A 137 -9.19 6.97 -13.33
N GLU A 138 -8.88 7.92 -14.20
CA GLU A 138 -9.62 8.15 -15.45
C GLU A 138 -9.15 7.18 -16.54
N ASP A 139 -7.85 6.88 -16.58
CA ASP A 139 -7.22 6.03 -17.59
C ASP A 139 -7.08 4.57 -17.11
N GLN A 140 -7.98 3.71 -17.58
CA GLN A 140 -7.99 2.28 -17.26
C GLN A 140 -6.71 1.54 -17.74
N GLU A 141 -6.09 1.97 -18.84
CA GLU A 141 -4.88 1.33 -19.36
C GLU A 141 -3.68 1.58 -18.46
N ARG A 142 -3.61 2.76 -17.81
CA ARG A 142 -2.56 3.04 -16.81
C ARG A 142 -2.68 2.16 -15.58
N TYR A 143 -3.90 1.95 -15.09
CA TYR A 143 -4.14 1.02 -13.99
C TYR A 143 -3.72 -0.40 -14.37
N LYS A 144 -4.20 -0.88 -15.52
CA LYS A 144 -3.87 -2.22 -16.02
C LYS A 144 -2.36 -2.42 -16.14
N LYS A 145 -1.65 -1.46 -16.76
CA LYS A 145 -0.20 -1.50 -16.88
C LYS A 145 0.51 -1.52 -15.52
N ALA A 146 0.04 -0.73 -14.56
CA ALA A 146 0.57 -0.68 -13.21
C ALA A 146 0.40 -2.02 -12.47
N VAL A 147 -0.79 -2.63 -12.54
CA VAL A 147 -1.05 -3.94 -11.94
C VAL A 147 -0.21 -5.04 -12.61
N GLN A 148 -0.07 -5.01 -13.93
CA GLN A 148 0.75 -5.96 -14.68
C GLN A 148 2.23 -5.88 -14.29
N MET A 149 2.78 -4.68 -14.06
CA MET A 149 4.15 -4.52 -13.55
C MET A 149 4.34 -5.25 -12.21
N ILE A 150 3.34 -5.19 -11.33
CA ILE A 150 3.37 -5.86 -10.01
C ILE A 150 3.22 -7.38 -10.18
N ASN A 151 2.27 -7.83 -11.00
CA ASN A 151 2.04 -9.26 -11.24
C ASN A 151 3.23 -9.96 -11.91
N ASN A 152 4.02 -9.25 -12.73
CA ASN A 152 5.21 -9.79 -13.38
C ASN A 152 6.31 -10.20 -12.38
N VAL A 153 6.26 -9.75 -11.13
CA VAL A 153 7.19 -10.19 -10.08
C VAL A 153 7.03 -11.69 -9.80
N SER A 154 5.80 -12.21 -9.85
CA SER A 154 5.49 -13.63 -9.63
C SER A 154 6.22 -14.54 -10.61
N GLN A 155 6.37 -14.12 -11.87
CA GLN A 155 6.93 -14.97 -12.93
C GLN A 155 8.45 -15.14 -12.84
N ASN A 156 9.15 -14.21 -12.16
CA ASN A 156 10.62 -14.22 -12.07
C ASN A 156 11.18 -15.06 -10.91
N TRP A 157 10.33 -15.79 -10.17
CA TRP A 157 10.70 -16.65 -9.04
C TRP A 157 11.64 -17.83 -9.39
N LEU A 158 11.74 -18.20 -10.67
CA LEU A 158 12.56 -19.34 -11.12
C LEU A 158 14.06 -19.12 -10.89
N ARG A 159 14.54 -17.87 -10.95
CA ARG A 159 15.96 -17.52 -10.76
C ARG A 159 16.50 -17.92 -9.37
N PRO A 160 15.86 -17.56 -8.25
CA PRO A 160 16.31 -18.02 -6.95
C PRO A 160 16.08 -19.52 -6.72
N LEU A 161 15.08 -20.14 -7.35
CA LEU A 161 14.81 -21.58 -7.19
C LEU A 161 15.96 -22.47 -7.69
N TRP A 162 16.54 -22.14 -8.85
CA TRP A 162 17.63 -22.93 -9.45
C TRP A 162 18.92 -22.87 -8.62
N LEU A 163 19.25 -21.68 -8.11
CA LEU A 163 20.39 -21.50 -7.20
C LEU A 163 20.20 -22.29 -5.89
N ARG A 164 18.96 -22.37 -5.38
CA ARG A 164 18.60 -23.15 -4.18
C ARG A 164 18.77 -24.66 -4.39
N VAL A 165 18.33 -25.19 -5.53
CA VAL A 165 18.53 -26.62 -5.86
C VAL A 165 20.02 -26.94 -5.90
N LEU A 166 20.82 -26.05 -6.48
CA LEU A 166 22.27 -26.25 -6.61
C LEU A 166 22.99 -26.22 -5.25
N LEU A 167 22.67 -25.27 -4.37
CA LEU A 167 23.19 -25.23 -3.00
C LEU A 167 22.72 -26.42 -2.15
N GLY A 168 21.47 -26.85 -2.32
CA GLY A 168 20.94 -28.04 -1.66
C GLY A 168 21.69 -29.31 -2.05
N ILE A 169 21.91 -29.51 -3.36
CA ILE A 169 22.70 -30.63 -3.89
C ILE A 169 24.13 -30.58 -3.33
N ALA A 170 24.78 -29.42 -3.33
CA ALA A 170 26.13 -29.27 -2.78
C ALA A 170 26.18 -29.61 -1.28
N GLY A 171 25.20 -29.17 -0.50
CA GLY A 171 25.09 -29.50 0.93
C GLY A 171 24.87 -30.99 1.20
N VAL A 172 24.02 -31.66 0.42
CA VAL A 172 23.81 -33.11 0.50
C VAL A 172 25.08 -33.87 0.15
N ILE A 173 25.79 -33.48 -0.91
CA ILE A 173 27.06 -34.11 -1.29
C ILE A 173 28.08 -33.94 -0.16
N ALA A 174 28.23 -32.75 0.40
CA ALA A 174 29.15 -32.50 1.51
C ALA A 174 28.82 -33.36 2.74
N PHE A 175 27.53 -33.51 3.07
CA PHE A 175 27.07 -34.37 4.16
C PHE A 175 27.40 -35.85 3.91
N LEU A 176 27.14 -36.37 2.70
CA LEU A 176 27.46 -37.75 2.34
C LEU A 176 28.97 -38.03 2.41
N VAL A 177 29.80 -37.09 1.96
CA VAL A 177 31.27 -37.20 2.07
C VAL A 177 31.69 -37.24 3.53
N LEU A 178 31.08 -36.42 4.39
CA LEU A 178 31.40 -36.39 5.82
C LEU A 178 30.99 -37.69 6.53
N VAL A 179 29.82 -38.26 6.19
CA VAL A 179 29.39 -39.57 6.71
C VAL A 179 30.33 -40.69 6.25
N ALA A 180 30.68 -40.73 4.95
CA ALA A 180 31.62 -41.70 4.41
C ALA A 180 32.99 -41.61 5.09
N SER A 181 33.47 -40.39 5.35
CA SER A 181 34.71 -40.14 6.08
C SER A 181 34.63 -40.67 7.52
N CYS A 182 33.52 -40.44 8.23
CA CYS A 182 33.32 -40.97 9.59
C CYS A 182 33.27 -42.50 9.63
N ILE A 183 32.62 -43.15 8.65
CA ILE A 183 32.59 -44.62 8.55
C ILE A 183 34.00 -45.15 8.28
N PHE A 184 34.74 -44.50 7.38
CA PHE A 184 36.10 -44.90 7.05
C PHE A 184 37.05 -44.78 8.25
N THR A 185 37.03 -43.65 8.97
CA THR A 185 37.87 -43.47 10.18
C THR A 185 37.51 -44.49 11.25
N THR A 186 36.22 -44.78 11.43
CA THR A 186 35.73 -45.81 12.34
C THR A 186 36.27 -47.20 11.97
N ALA A 187 36.24 -47.56 10.69
CA ALA A 187 36.73 -48.85 10.21
C ALA A 187 38.26 -49.00 10.39
N VAL A 188 39.02 -47.94 10.13
CA VAL A 188 40.48 -47.91 10.32
C VAL A 188 40.86 -48.02 11.80
N ILE A 189 40.16 -47.30 12.69
CA ILE A 189 40.41 -47.38 14.13
C ILE A 189 40.07 -48.78 14.67
N ASN A 190 38.96 -49.37 14.21
CA ASN A 190 38.58 -50.73 14.61
C ASN A 190 39.58 -51.78 14.14
N SER A 191 40.16 -51.63 12.94
CA SER A 191 41.18 -52.55 12.45
C SER A 191 42.50 -52.41 13.22
N GLU A 192 42.93 -51.19 13.58
CA GLU A 192 44.11 -51.01 14.43
C GLU A 192 43.92 -51.55 15.86
N PHE A 193 42.72 -51.39 16.44
CA PHE A 193 42.40 -51.88 17.79
C PHE A 193 42.45 -53.43 17.86
N LEU A 194 42.04 -54.12 16.79
CA LEU A 194 42.15 -55.58 16.66
C LEU A 194 43.60 -56.07 16.70
N PHE A 195 44.56 -55.28 16.21
CA PHE A 195 45.98 -55.66 16.16
C PHE A 195 46.79 -55.23 17.40
N LYS A 196 46.40 -54.16 18.13
CA LYS A 196 47.05 -53.75 19.39
C LYS A 196 46.05 -53.14 20.39
N PRO A 197 45.74 -53.81 21.51
CA PRO A 197 44.85 -53.26 22.54
C PRO A 197 45.59 -52.21 23.38
N LYS A 198 45.45 -50.92 23.04
CA LYS A 198 45.77 -49.79 23.91
C LYS A 198 44.48 -49.10 24.37
N LYS A 199 44.53 -48.41 25.52
CA LYS A 199 43.41 -47.63 26.09
C LYS A 199 42.67 -46.88 24.97
N GLY A 200 41.37 -47.18 24.85
CA GLY A 200 40.58 -46.89 23.66
C GLY A 200 40.40 -45.41 23.34
N PRO A 201 40.16 -45.05 22.08
CA PRO A 201 40.07 -43.65 21.63
C PRO A 201 38.64 -43.12 21.83
N THR A 202 38.13 -43.18 23.06
CA THR A 202 36.76 -42.71 23.42
C THR A 202 36.53 -41.24 23.06
N GLU A 203 37.57 -40.41 23.11
CA GLU A 203 37.49 -38.99 22.74
C GLU A 203 37.24 -38.76 21.25
N LEU A 204 37.82 -39.59 20.37
CA LEU A 204 37.64 -39.48 18.91
C LEU A 204 36.22 -39.87 18.49
N TRP A 205 35.65 -40.88 19.13
CA TRP A 205 34.26 -41.31 18.90
C TRP A 205 33.24 -40.25 19.31
N CYS A 206 33.46 -39.60 20.46
CA CYS A 206 32.62 -38.49 20.90
C CYS A 206 32.69 -37.31 19.90
N LEU A 207 33.88 -36.96 19.41
CA LEU A 207 34.05 -35.90 18.42
C LEU A 207 33.36 -36.21 17.09
N SER A 208 33.47 -37.44 16.57
CA SER A 208 32.78 -37.84 15.34
C SER A 208 31.26 -37.79 15.48
N LEU A 209 30.70 -38.24 16.61
CA LEU A 209 29.26 -38.16 16.86
C LEU A 209 28.81 -36.69 16.95
N ILE A 210 29.56 -35.84 17.64
CA ILE A 210 29.25 -34.40 17.74
C ILE A 210 29.22 -33.75 16.35
N VAL A 211 30.21 -34.02 15.49
CA VAL A 211 30.25 -33.47 14.13
C VAL A 211 29.08 -33.99 13.27
N LEU A 212 28.73 -35.26 13.40
CA LEU A 212 27.61 -35.88 12.68
C LEU A 212 26.26 -35.22 12.98
N PHE A 213 26.05 -34.74 14.22
CA PHE A 213 24.80 -34.07 14.61
C PHE A 213 24.81 -32.55 14.39
N ILE A 214 25.97 -31.88 14.54
CA ILE A 214 26.06 -30.42 14.35
C ILE A 214 25.84 -30.01 12.89
N VAL A 215 26.39 -30.75 11.93
CA VAL A 215 26.28 -30.43 10.50
C VAL A 215 24.83 -30.43 9.98
N PRO A 216 24.01 -31.48 10.19
CA PRO A 216 22.62 -31.47 9.74
C PRO A 216 21.77 -30.46 10.53
N PHE A 217 22.07 -30.24 11.81
CA PHE A 217 21.39 -29.21 12.60
C PHE A 217 21.69 -27.79 12.08
N GLY A 218 22.94 -27.52 11.71
CA GLY A 218 23.34 -26.28 11.04
C GLY A 218 22.64 -26.08 9.70
N LEU A 219 22.51 -27.14 8.89
CA LEU A 219 21.75 -27.10 7.63
C LEU A 219 20.26 -26.81 7.86
N LEU A 220 19.63 -27.41 8.88
CA LEU A 220 18.23 -27.15 9.21
C LEU A 220 18.00 -25.70 9.67
N ILE A 221 18.89 -25.15 10.50
CA ILE A 221 18.86 -23.73 10.88
C ILE A 221 19.02 -22.85 9.65
N HIS A 222 19.98 -23.17 8.77
CA HIS A 222 20.22 -22.39 7.56
C HIS A 222 19.00 -22.40 6.62
N LEU A 223 18.36 -23.54 6.41
CA LEU A 223 17.12 -23.66 5.63
C LEU A 223 15.97 -22.85 6.25
N SER A 224 15.86 -22.88 7.59
CA SER A 224 14.83 -22.15 8.34
C SER A 224 15.04 -20.64 8.30
N LEU A 225 16.29 -20.16 8.36
CA LEU A 225 16.61 -18.75 8.20
C LEU A 225 16.39 -18.29 6.76
N TRP A 226 16.72 -19.12 5.79
CA TRP A 226 16.51 -18.84 4.37
C TRP A 226 15.03 -18.61 4.04
N LYS A 227 14.15 -19.43 4.61
CA LYS A 227 12.70 -19.29 4.55
C LYS A 227 12.23 -17.84 4.80
N ASN A 228 12.77 -17.21 5.83
CA ASN A 228 12.45 -15.83 6.21
C ASN A 228 13.10 -14.78 5.30
N VAL A 229 14.28 -15.07 4.76
CA VAL A 229 14.97 -14.20 3.79
C VAL A 229 14.19 -14.14 2.48
N ASP A 230 13.65 -15.27 2.02
CA ASP A 230 12.89 -15.35 0.77
C ASP A 230 11.59 -14.53 0.82
N SER A 231 10.85 -14.62 1.94
CA SER A 231 9.64 -13.80 2.11
C SER A 231 9.96 -12.30 2.09
N LYS A 232 11.06 -11.89 2.74
CA LYS A 232 11.53 -10.50 2.70
C LYS A 232 12.00 -10.08 1.31
N TYR A 233 12.64 -10.98 0.57
CA TYR A 233 13.11 -10.71 -0.79
C TYR A 233 11.94 -10.44 -1.75
N ILE A 234 10.90 -11.28 -1.73
CA ILE A 234 9.73 -11.09 -2.59
C ILE A 234 9.01 -9.79 -2.28
N VAL A 235 8.83 -9.46 -1.00
CA VAL A 235 8.22 -8.17 -0.63
C VAL A 235 9.06 -6.99 -1.15
N ARG A 236 10.39 -7.07 -1.12
CA ARG A 236 11.27 -6.02 -1.68
C ARG A 236 11.15 -5.90 -3.21
N GLU A 237 11.11 -7.02 -3.92
CA GLU A 237 10.92 -6.99 -5.39
C GLU A 237 9.52 -6.45 -5.75
N MET A 238 8.49 -6.83 -5.00
CA MET A 238 7.16 -6.23 -5.14
C MET A 238 7.17 -4.73 -4.84
N GLN A 239 7.90 -4.27 -3.81
CA GLN A 239 8.04 -2.85 -3.50
C GLN A 239 8.69 -2.06 -4.65
N LYS A 240 9.72 -2.63 -5.29
CA LYS A 240 10.35 -2.03 -6.48
C LYS A 240 9.38 -1.96 -7.66
N ALA A 241 8.67 -3.05 -7.94
CA ALA A 241 7.66 -3.08 -9.01
C ALA A 241 6.52 -2.09 -8.75
N VAL A 242 6.08 -1.95 -7.49
CA VAL A 242 5.12 -0.93 -7.06
C VAL A 242 5.69 0.48 -7.26
N GLY A 243 6.96 0.70 -6.94
CA GLY A 243 7.63 1.97 -7.20
C GLY A 243 7.64 2.34 -8.67
N GLN A 244 7.92 1.38 -9.56
CA GLN A 244 7.81 1.55 -11.01
C GLN A 244 6.38 1.82 -11.44
N ALA A 245 5.39 1.07 -10.94
CA ALA A 245 3.98 1.28 -11.22
C ALA A 245 3.49 2.68 -10.79
N ASN A 246 3.99 3.18 -9.66
CA ASN A 246 3.68 4.52 -9.16
C ASN A 246 4.19 5.65 -10.06
N THR A 247 5.19 5.42 -10.91
CA THR A 247 5.58 6.42 -11.93
C THR A 247 4.49 6.65 -12.97
N ALA A 248 3.65 5.64 -13.24
CA ALA A 248 2.50 5.75 -14.12
C ALA A 248 1.27 6.30 -13.37
N LEU A 249 1.01 5.82 -12.16
CA LEU A 249 -0.18 6.19 -11.36
C LEU A 249 -0.09 7.55 -10.68
N SER A 250 1.11 8.10 -10.47
CA SER A 250 1.28 9.44 -9.88
C SER A 250 0.58 10.54 -10.69
N LYS A 251 0.45 10.35 -12.01
CA LYS A 251 -0.31 11.24 -12.91
C LYS A 251 -1.80 11.27 -12.59
N GLU A 252 -2.35 10.15 -12.11
CA GLU A 252 -3.73 10.00 -11.65
C GLU A 252 -3.88 10.38 -10.16
N LYS A 253 -2.83 10.93 -9.52
CA LYS A 253 -2.81 11.29 -8.09
C LYS A 253 -3.05 10.08 -7.16
N VAL A 254 -2.61 8.90 -7.58
CA VAL A 254 -2.70 7.66 -6.78
C VAL A 254 -1.31 7.08 -6.57
N LEU A 255 -1.03 6.65 -5.34
CA LEU A 255 0.14 5.85 -5.01
C LEU A 255 -0.29 4.51 -4.43
N ILE A 256 0.43 3.46 -4.84
CA ILE A 256 0.32 2.11 -4.31
C ILE A 256 1.44 1.90 -3.28
N GLY A 257 1.10 1.29 -2.14
CA GLY A 257 2.04 0.82 -1.14
C GLY A 257 1.98 -0.68 -0.98
N CYS A 258 3.13 -1.36 -0.98
CA CYS A 258 3.21 -2.79 -0.70
C CYS A 258 3.53 -3.05 0.78
N GLN A 259 2.58 -3.64 1.51
CA GLN A 259 2.81 -4.06 2.90
C GLN A 259 3.31 -5.49 3.00
N SER A 260 2.73 -6.38 2.20
CA SER A 260 2.94 -7.81 2.24
C SER A 260 2.80 -8.38 0.84
N ASN A 261 3.18 -9.63 0.67
CA ASN A 261 3.08 -10.30 -0.62
C ASN A 261 1.64 -10.46 -1.14
N SER A 262 0.60 -10.28 -0.31
CA SER A 262 -0.80 -10.37 -0.75
C SER A 262 -1.64 -9.11 -0.62
N LYS A 263 -1.12 -8.03 -0.01
CA LYS A 263 -1.89 -6.81 0.26
C LYS A 263 -1.17 -5.55 -0.19
N LEU A 264 -1.88 -4.78 -1.01
CA LEU A 264 -1.48 -3.46 -1.49
C LEU A 264 -2.44 -2.40 -0.95
N TYR A 265 -1.88 -1.30 -0.46
CA TYR A 265 -2.65 -0.09 -0.14
C TYR A 265 -2.68 0.85 -1.32
N LEU A 266 -3.80 1.52 -1.52
CA LEU A 266 -3.90 2.64 -2.45
C LEU A 266 -4.17 3.88 -1.65
N VAL A 267 -3.52 4.98 -2.01
CA VAL A 267 -3.64 6.25 -1.31
C VAL A 267 -3.76 7.35 -2.34
N TYR A 268 -4.72 8.25 -2.13
CA TYR A 268 -4.80 9.47 -2.93
C TYR A 268 -3.68 10.41 -2.52
N VAL A 269 -2.79 10.73 -3.45
CA VAL A 269 -1.67 11.65 -3.22
C VAL A 269 -1.44 12.54 -4.43
N SER A 270 -1.53 13.86 -4.23
CA SER A 270 -1.14 14.84 -5.24
C SER A 270 0.32 15.23 -5.05
N LEU A 271 1.16 14.88 -6.03
CA LEU A 271 2.61 15.05 -5.97
C LEU A 271 3.14 16.34 -6.61
N GLU A 272 2.29 17.14 -7.23
CA GLU A 272 2.69 18.39 -7.92
C GLU A 272 3.47 19.36 -7.03
N GLY A 273 3.02 19.56 -5.78
CA GLY A 273 3.73 20.41 -4.82
C GLY A 273 5.10 19.85 -4.44
N CYS A 274 5.22 18.52 -4.29
CA CYS A 274 6.50 17.86 -4.05
C CYS A 274 7.45 17.96 -5.25
N LYS A 275 6.92 17.85 -6.47
CA LYS A 275 7.69 17.99 -7.70
C LYS A 275 8.27 19.40 -7.84
N GLN A 276 7.47 20.42 -7.58
CA GLN A 276 7.92 21.82 -7.60
C GLN A 276 9.00 22.10 -6.54
N GLU A 277 8.85 21.54 -5.34
CA GLU A 277 9.84 21.73 -4.27
C GLU A 277 11.18 21.05 -4.58
N VAL A 278 11.13 19.83 -5.14
CA VAL A 278 12.33 19.11 -5.60
C VAL A 278 12.99 19.90 -6.73
N ALA A 279 12.22 20.41 -7.70
CA ALA A 279 12.75 21.24 -8.78
C ALA A 279 13.45 22.50 -8.28
N LYS A 280 12.92 23.16 -7.23
CA LYS A 280 13.57 24.33 -6.59
C LYS A 280 14.82 23.96 -5.78
N THR A 281 14.87 22.76 -5.22
CA THR A 281 16.01 22.31 -4.40
C THR A 281 17.19 21.91 -5.29
N PHE A 282 16.92 21.41 -6.50
CA PHE A 282 17.92 20.91 -7.44
C PHE A 282 18.04 21.78 -8.70
N SER A 283 17.53 23.02 -8.69
CA SER A 283 17.58 23.93 -9.86
C SER A 283 18.99 24.37 -10.27
N ASP A 284 19.99 24.18 -9.40
CA ASP A 284 21.39 24.52 -9.66
C ASP A 284 22.19 23.36 -10.30
N GLU A 285 21.62 22.14 -10.38
CA GLU A 285 22.26 20.97 -10.98
C GLU A 285 21.57 20.61 -12.32
N ASP A 286 22.27 20.87 -13.43
CA ASP A 286 21.94 20.58 -14.84
C ASP A 286 20.85 19.49 -15.04
N GLY A 287 19.59 19.91 -15.21
CA GLY A 287 18.50 19.06 -15.75
C GLY A 287 18.12 17.79 -14.96
N ASN A 288 18.67 17.56 -13.77
CA ASN A 288 18.59 16.28 -13.06
C ASN A 288 17.37 16.16 -12.12
N ALA A 289 16.67 17.26 -11.84
CA ALA A 289 15.59 17.26 -10.85
C ALA A 289 14.43 16.30 -11.17
N ASP A 290 14.07 16.15 -12.45
CA ASP A 290 13.02 15.22 -12.89
C ASP A 290 13.46 13.75 -12.79
N ASP A 291 14.72 13.43 -13.10
CA ASP A 291 15.29 12.09 -12.93
C ASP A 291 15.39 11.73 -11.44
N MET A 292 15.89 12.65 -10.62
CA MET A 292 15.93 12.48 -9.16
C MET A 292 14.53 12.27 -8.57
N PHE A 293 13.52 13.01 -9.06
CA PHE A 293 12.14 12.82 -8.62
C PHE A 293 11.58 11.46 -9.04
N GLN A 294 11.84 11.02 -10.28
CA GLN A 294 11.44 9.68 -10.74
C GLN A 294 12.13 8.59 -9.93
N ARG A 295 13.43 8.73 -9.66
CA ARG A 295 14.20 7.80 -8.84
C ARG A 295 13.63 7.77 -7.42
N ALA A 296 13.35 8.92 -6.83
CA ALA A 296 12.70 9.00 -5.53
C ALA A 296 11.34 8.29 -5.50
N LEU A 297 10.53 8.43 -6.56
CA LEU A 297 9.28 7.68 -6.69
C LEU A 297 9.51 6.18 -6.72
N ILE A 298 10.48 5.69 -7.50
CA ILE A 298 10.75 4.25 -7.61
C ILE A 298 11.15 3.65 -6.26
N PHE A 299 12.00 4.33 -5.48
CA PHE A 299 12.50 3.77 -4.21
C PHE A 299 11.58 4.03 -3.01
N PHE A 300 10.98 5.22 -2.91
CA PHE A 300 10.34 5.66 -1.67
C PHE A 300 8.81 5.69 -1.70
N SER A 301 8.18 5.68 -2.89
CA SER A 301 6.72 5.86 -3.00
C SER A 301 5.92 4.76 -2.31
N SER A 302 6.37 3.50 -2.41
CA SER A 302 5.69 2.36 -1.77
C SER A 302 5.70 2.49 -0.24
N GLY A 303 6.86 2.80 0.34
CA GLY A 303 7.01 2.98 1.79
C GLY A 303 6.22 4.19 2.30
N TYR A 304 6.24 5.29 1.54
CA TYR A 304 5.45 6.48 1.85
C TYR A 304 3.94 6.20 1.82
N ALA A 305 3.43 5.54 0.77
CA ALA A 305 2.02 5.17 0.67
C ALA A 305 1.59 4.22 1.81
N CYS A 306 2.43 3.24 2.18
CA CYS A 306 2.20 2.38 3.34
C CYS A 306 2.14 3.18 4.66
N SER A 307 3.02 4.17 4.83
CA SER A 307 3.07 5.01 6.04
C SER A 307 1.82 5.89 6.14
N LEU A 308 1.37 6.46 5.02
CA LEU A 308 0.13 7.22 4.92
C LEU A 308 -1.10 6.36 5.23
N ALA A 309 -1.18 5.16 4.63
CA ALA A 309 -2.31 4.25 4.83
C ALA A 309 -2.45 3.83 6.31
N LYS A 310 -1.33 3.62 7.00
CA LYS A 310 -1.29 3.25 8.43
C LYS A 310 -1.31 4.44 9.38
N ARG A 311 -1.23 5.67 8.88
CA ARG A 311 -1.05 6.91 9.65
C ARG A 311 0.14 6.84 10.63
N HIS A 312 1.20 6.15 10.23
CA HIS A 312 2.38 5.93 11.05
C HIS A 312 3.65 6.10 10.21
N PHE A 313 4.51 7.03 10.63
CA PHE A 313 5.81 7.28 10.00
C PHE A 313 6.95 6.77 10.89
N PRO A 314 8.06 6.27 10.32
CA PRO A 314 9.19 5.70 11.05
C PRO A 314 10.11 6.76 11.70
N PHE A 315 9.60 7.98 11.88
CA PHE A 315 10.28 9.11 12.46
C PHE A 315 9.28 9.97 13.25
N PRO A 316 9.73 10.66 14.30
CA PRO A 316 8.91 11.64 15.00
C PRO A 316 8.47 12.73 14.03
N GLN A 317 7.23 13.21 14.17
CA GLN A 317 6.71 14.27 13.31
C GLN A 317 7.69 15.45 13.32
N PRO A 318 8.22 15.85 12.15
CA PRO A 318 9.25 16.87 12.07
C PRO A 318 8.72 18.21 12.60
N SER A 319 9.60 18.95 13.28
CA SER A 319 9.37 20.33 13.72
C SER A 319 9.33 21.33 12.56
N SER A 320 9.81 20.94 11.38
CA SER A 320 9.75 21.76 10.17
C SER A 320 8.41 21.56 9.44
N THR A 321 7.72 22.67 9.22
CA THR A 321 6.56 22.79 8.35
C THR A 321 6.97 22.41 6.93
N GLY A 322 6.67 21.18 6.51
CA GLY A 322 6.68 20.84 5.08
C GLY A 322 5.68 21.72 4.34
N HIS A 323 5.72 21.72 3.00
CA HIS A 323 4.77 22.49 2.19
C HIS A 323 3.31 22.01 2.31
N LEU A 324 3.06 20.93 3.06
CA LEU A 324 1.73 20.43 3.38
C LEU A 324 1.43 20.73 4.85
N GLU A 325 0.38 21.50 5.11
CA GLU A 325 -0.08 21.75 6.48
C GLU A 325 -0.75 20.49 7.07
N GLY A 326 -0.33 20.07 8.25
CA GLY A 326 -0.97 18.98 9.01
C GLY A 326 -0.56 17.55 8.65
N GLY A 327 0.47 17.35 7.82
CA GLY A 327 0.97 16.02 7.46
C GLY A 327 2.40 16.02 6.92
N VAL A 328 2.96 14.82 6.74
CA VAL A 328 4.29 14.63 6.14
C VAL A 328 4.13 14.55 4.63
N CYS A 329 4.80 15.44 3.88
CA CYS A 329 4.78 15.38 2.41
C CYS A 329 5.84 14.40 1.86
N PHE A 330 5.67 13.99 0.59
CA PHE A 330 6.55 13.00 -0.02
C PHE A 330 8.01 13.46 -0.09
N CYS A 331 8.29 14.71 -0.47
CA CYS A 331 9.68 15.21 -0.52
C CYS A 331 10.33 15.25 0.87
N GLN A 332 9.57 15.54 1.93
CA GLN A 332 10.06 15.49 3.30
C GLN A 332 10.35 14.05 3.74
N TYR A 333 9.47 13.10 3.38
CA TYR A 333 9.73 11.67 3.60
C TYR A 333 11.02 11.23 2.91
N VAL A 334 11.22 11.59 1.64
CA VAL A 334 12.42 11.28 0.87
C VAL A 334 13.67 11.89 1.52
N SER A 335 13.64 13.19 1.84
CA SER A 335 14.77 13.87 2.49
C SER A 335 15.19 13.21 3.80
N GLN A 336 14.22 12.78 4.62
CA GLN A 336 14.51 12.08 5.87
C GLN A 336 15.04 10.65 5.69
N GLN A 337 14.63 9.94 4.63
CA GLN A 337 15.21 8.63 4.34
C GLN A 337 16.61 8.75 3.73
N LEU A 338 16.84 9.77 2.90
CA LEU A 338 18.17 10.07 2.34
C LEU A 338 19.18 10.45 3.42
N SER A 339 18.79 11.22 4.44
CA SER A 339 19.68 11.56 5.56
C SER A 339 20.06 10.34 6.42
N ARG A 340 19.27 9.26 6.36
CA ARG A 340 19.59 7.95 6.97
C ARG A 340 20.45 7.06 6.08
N GLY A 341 20.78 7.49 4.86
CA GLY A 341 21.58 6.72 3.89
C GLY A 341 20.81 5.59 3.20
N GLU A 342 19.48 5.56 3.29
CA GLU A 342 18.66 4.49 2.71
C GLU A 342 18.37 4.76 1.22
N TRP A 343 19.30 4.42 0.32
CA TRP A 343 19.04 4.25 -1.14
C TRP A 343 18.72 2.79 -1.50
N THR A 344 18.20 2.01 -0.56
CA THR A 344 18.11 0.54 -0.65
C THR A 344 16.76 0.02 -1.09
#